data_AF-A0A7C0XKX9-F1
#
_entry.id   AF-A0A7C0XKX9-F1
#
_cell.length_a   1.000
_cell.length_b   1.000
_cell.length_c   1.000
_cell.angle_alpha   90.00
_cell.angle_beta   90.00
_cell.angle_gamma   90.00
#
_symmetry.space_group_name_H-M   'P 1'
#
loop_
_entity.id
_entity.type
_entity.pdbx_description
1 polymer ?
#
loop_
_entity_poly.entity_id
_entity_poly.type
_entity_poly.pdbx_seq_one_letter_code
_entity_poly.pdbx_strand_id
1 'polypeptide(L)'
;MKIIHATNSSQTQVKFWVKNVGSSSFSPQEISMSDVFFGRVGNFQRYEYSNSGVGWNYTILSDDDEYWESGETMEVTIRLSQTLTAGDYYVSFITHNGIKSEKFFSIGR
;
A
#
# COMPACT_ATOMS: atom_id res chain seq x y z
N MET A 1 -6.83 9.51 5.50
CA MET A 1 -5.95 8.34 5.74
C MET A 1 -4.48 8.76 5.80
N LYS A 2 -3.60 7.89 6.30
CA LYS A 2 -2.16 8.14 6.41
C LYS A 2 -1.35 6.83 6.30
N ILE A 3 -0.31 6.81 5.48
CA ILE A 3 0.70 5.74 5.49
C ILE A 3 1.55 5.93 6.76
N ILE A 4 1.45 4.98 7.70
CA ILE A 4 2.14 5.05 8.99
C ILE A 4 3.50 4.33 8.95
N HIS A 5 3.63 3.27 8.15
CA HIS A 5 4.87 2.52 8.00
C HIS A 5 5.03 1.97 6.58
N ALA A 6 6.27 1.76 6.13
CA ALA A 6 6.59 1.18 4.83
C ALA A 6 7.98 0.53 4.90
N THR A 7 8.13 -0.68 4.38
CA THR A 7 9.40 -1.43 4.35
C THR A 7 9.35 -2.53 3.29
N ASN A 8 10.50 -3.05 2.88
CA ASN A 8 10.52 -4.32 2.14
C ASN A 8 10.42 -5.51 3.10
N SER A 9 9.51 -6.44 2.81
CA SER A 9 9.36 -7.69 3.57
C SER A 9 10.20 -8.83 2.99
N SER A 10 10.62 -8.72 1.74
CA SER A 10 11.56 -9.62 1.08
C SER A 10 12.29 -8.88 -0.04
N GLN A 11 13.08 -9.58 -0.85
CA GLN A 11 13.68 -9.00 -2.05
C GLN A 11 12.65 -8.67 -3.13
N THR A 12 11.45 -9.25 -3.11
CA THR A 12 10.43 -9.04 -4.16
C THR A 12 9.08 -8.59 -3.59
N GLN A 13 9.07 -8.14 -2.33
CA GLN A 13 7.86 -7.66 -1.67
C GLN A 13 8.11 -6.40 -0.86
N VAL A 14 7.16 -5.47 -0.97
CA VAL A 14 7.06 -4.28 -0.12
C VAL A 14 5.76 -4.34 0.65
N LYS A 15 5.82 -4.00 1.93
CA LYS A 15 4.65 -3.80 2.78
C LYS A 15 4.58 -2.36 3.22
N PHE A 16 3.37 -1.83 3.27
CA PHE A 16 3.10 -0.55 3.92
C PHE A 16 1.77 -0.61 4.64
N TRP A 17 1.64 0.21 5.68
CA TRP A 17 0.46 0.22 6.53
C TRP A 17 -0.23 1.56 6.40
N VAL A 18 -1.52 1.51 6.08
CA VAL A 18 -2.37 2.67 5.88
C VAL A 18 -3.38 2.73 7.02
N LYS A 19 -3.34 3.80 7.81
CA LYS A 19 -4.35 4.05 8.84
C LYS A 19 -5.47 4.92 8.29
N ASN A 20 -6.72 4.51 8.49
CA ASN A 20 -7.85 5.38 8.23
C ASN A 20 -7.93 6.40 9.37
N VAL A 21 -7.75 7.67 9.03
CA VAL A 21 -7.82 8.80 9.98
C VAL A 21 -8.95 9.77 9.60
N GLY A 22 -9.78 9.37 8.62
CA GLY A 22 -10.99 10.10 8.24
C GLY A 22 -12.22 9.44 8.85
N SER A 23 -13.40 9.96 8.52
CA SER A 23 -14.69 9.47 9.03
C SER A 23 -15.43 8.52 8.08
N SER A 24 -14.91 8.30 6.87
CA SER A 24 -15.51 7.40 5.87
C SER A 24 -15.00 5.98 6.03
N SER A 25 -15.88 4.99 5.94
CA SER A 25 -15.53 3.57 5.79
C SER A 25 -15.43 3.20 4.30
N PHE A 26 -14.60 2.22 3.97
CA PHE A 26 -14.41 1.75 2.58
C PHE A 26 -14.66 0.25 2.48
N SER A 27 -15.51 -0.16 1.54
CA SER A 27 -15.77 -1.56 1.22
C SER A 27 -14.59 -2.23 0.51
N PRO A 28 -14.51 -3.57 0.47
CA PRO A 28 -13.48 -4.27 -0.29
C PRO A 28 -13.40 -3.88 -1.77
N GLN A 29 -14.55 -3.63 -2.40
CA GLN A 29 -14.60 -3.18 -3.79
C GLN A 29 -13.96 -1.78 -3.95
N GLU A 30 -14.30 -0.84 -3.06
CA GLU A 30 -13.72 0.51 -3.05
C GLU A 30 -12.22 0.51 -2.80
N ILE A 31 -11.74 -0.37 -1.92
CA ILE A 31 -10.31 -0.54 -1.68
C ILE A 31 -9.65 -1.06 -2.96
N SER A 32 -10.18 -2.10 -3.62
CA SER A 32 -9.57 -2.68 -4.84
C SER A 32 -9.52 -1.72 -6.04
N MET A 33 -10.36 -0.68 -6.06
CA MET A 33 -10.33 0.40 -7.06
C MET A 33 -9.28 1.49 -6.77
N SER A 34 -8.52 1.36 -5.68
CA SER A 34 -7.47 2.31 -5.31
C SER A 34 -6.25 2.22 -6.22
N ASP A 35 -5.50 3.32 -6.32
CA ASP A 35 -4.25 3.37 -7.06
C ASP A 35 -3.06 3.22 -6.11
N VAL A 36 -2.14 2.31 -6.45
CA VAL A 36 -0.87 2.12 -5.74
C VAL A 36 0.29 2.43 -6.66
N PHE A 37 1.14 3.37 -6.26
CA PHE A 37 2.39 3.67 -6.94
C PHE A 37 3.56 3.26 -6.06
N PHE A 38 4.56 2.64 -6.66
CA PHE A 38 5.77 2.25 -5.97
C PHE A 38 7.00 2.25 -6.90
N GLY A 39 8.15 2.57 -6.33
CA GLY A 39 9.45 2.42 -7.01
C GLY A 39 10.53 3.28 -6.37
N ARG A 40 11.68 3.37 -7.04
CA ARG A 40 12.77 4.26 -6.63
C ARG A 40 12.32 5.71 -6.73
N VAL A 41 12.87 6.58 -5.91
CA VAL A 41 12.63 8.03 -6.05
C VAL A 41 13.02 8.48 -7.46
N GLY A 42 12.06 9.10 -8.18
CA GLY A 42 12.22 9.51 -9.58
C GLY A 42 11.96 8.41 -10.62
N ASN A 43 11.71 7.16 -10.22
CA ASN A 43 11.37 6.04 -11.10
C ASN A 43 10.40 5.08 -10.41
N PHE A 44 9.12 5.42 -10.46
CA PHE A 44 8.02 4.64 -9.89
C PHE A 44 6.96 4.35 -10.95
N GLN A 45 6.21 3.28 -10.71
CA GLN A 45 5.13 2.84 -11.60
C GLN A 45 3.86 2.52 -10.79
N ARG A 46 2.73 2.47 -11.49
CA ARG A 46 1.46 2.01 -10.94
C ARG A 46 1.46 0.48 -10.85
N TYR A 47 0.91 -0.05 -9.77
CA TYR A 47 0.65 -1.48 -9.59
C TYR A 47 -0.87 -1.70 -9.61
N GLU A 48 -1.31 -2.68 -10.39
CA GLU A 48 -2.72 -3.10 -10.43
C GLU A 48 -3.06 -3.97 -9.22
N TYR A 49 -4.31 -3.92 -8.79
CA TYR A 49 -4.82 -4.83 -7.76
C TYR A 49 -4.77 -6.27 -8.27
N SER A 50 -4.19 -7.17 -7.49
CA SER A 50 -4.12 -8.59 -7.82
C SER A 50 -3.96 -9.48 -6.60
N ASN A 51 -4.82 -10.50 -6.51
CA ASN A 51 -4.76 -11.53 -5.47
C ASN A 51 -3.56 -12.50 -5.64
N SER A 52 -2.88 -12.49 -6.80
CA SER A 52 -1.72 -13.36 -7.07
C SER A 52 -0.70 -12.72 -8.03
N GLY A 53 0.51 -13.26 -8.10
CA GLY A 53 1.54 -12.74 -9.02
C GLY A 53 1.95 -11.29 -8.72
N VAL A 54 2.39 -10.57 -9.76
CA VAL A 54 2.80 -9.14 -9.67
C VAL A 54 1.57 -8.26 -9.51
N GLY A 55 1.65 -7.27 -8.61
CA GLY A 55 0.54 -6.38 -8.29
C GLY A 55 0.48 -6.11 -6.80
N TRP A 56 -0.63 -5.56 -6.32
CA TRP A 56 -0.83 -5.32 -4.90
C TRP A 56 -2.13 -5.96 -4.38
N ASN A 57 -2.13 -6.31 -3.11
CA ASN A 57 -3.33 -6.65 -2.36
C ASN A 57 -3.22 -6.11 -0.93
N TYR A 58 -4.22 -6.39 -0.11
CA TYR A 58 -4.26 -5.91 1.26
C TYR A 58 -4.89 -6.92 2.21
N THR A 59 -4.68 -6.65 3.49
CA THR A 59 -5.38 -7.25 4.62
C THR A 59 -5.79 -6.11 5.57
N ILE A 60 -7.06 -6.05 5.94
CA ILE A 60 -7.53 -5.14 6.99
C ILE A 60 -7.14 -5.77 8.33
N LEU A 61 -6.45 -5.00 9.19
CA LEU A 61 -6.00 -5.44 10.50
C LEU A 61 -7.08 -5.09 11.53
N SER A 62 -8.25 -5.72 11.38
CA SER A 62 -9.41 -5.59 12.25
C SER A 62 -10.00 -6.97 12.54
N ASP A 63 -10.75 -7.09 13.64
CA ASP A 63 -11.34 -8.34 14.13
C ASP A 63 -12.86 -8.43 13.87
N ASP A 64 -13.49 -7.37 13.37
CA ASP A 64 -14.96 -7.23 13.35
C ASP A 64 -15.60 -7.52 11.97
N ASP A 65 -15.17 -6.82 10.92
CA ASP A 65 -15.76 -6.94 9.57
C ASP A 65 -14.75 -6.77 8.40
N GLU A 66 -15.27 -6.69 7.17
CA GLU A 66 -14.47 -6.54 5.94
C GLU A 66 -14.35 -5.08 5.46
N TYR A 67 -14.90 -4.11 6.18
CA TYR A 67 -14.79 -2.69 5.84
C TYR A 67 -13.54 -2.10 6.45
N TRP A 68 -12.91 -1.15 5.75
CA TRP A 68 -11.82 -0.38 6.31
C TRP A 68 -12.37 0.90 6.95
N GLU A 69 -12.64 0.81 8.24
CA GLU A 69 -13.35 1.82 9.03
C GLU A 69 -12.43 2.86 9.65
N SER A 70 -13.03 3.94 10.16
CA SER A 70 -12.31 5.01 10.85
C SER A 70 -11.53 4.46 12.05
N GLY A 71 -10.21 4.71 12.07
CA GLY A 71 -9.32 4.27 13.14
C GLY A 71 -8.58 2.97 12.85
N GLU A 72 -9.04 2.18 11.89
CA GLU A 72 -8.44 0.92 11.52
C GLU A 72 -7.18 1.08 10.67
N THR A 73 -6.38 0.00 10.62
CA THR A 73 -5.17 -0.06 9.83
C THR A 73 -5.26 -1.18 8.81
N MET A 74 -4.88 -0.91 7.58
CA MET A 74 -4.74 -1.89 6.52
C MET A 74 -3.25 -2.13 6.23
N GLU A 75 -2.85 -3.40 6.15
CA GLU A 75 -1.56 -3.79 5.57
C GLU A 75 -1.72 -3.96 4.06
N VAL A 76 -0.92 -3.25 3.28
CA VAL A 76 -0.87 -3.39 1.82
C VAL A 76 0.44 -4.07 1.44
N THR A 77 0.35 -5.12 0.62
CA THR A 77 1.50 -5.86 0.09
C THR A 77 1.61 -5.64 -1.41
N ILE A 78 2.78 -5.18 -1.87
CA ILE A 78 3.15 -5.07 -3.28
C ILE A 78 4.10 -6.23 -3.61
N ARG A 79 3.74 -7.03 -4.60
CA ARG A 79 4.54 -8.13 -5.17
C ARG A 79 5.19 -7.69 -6.46
N LEU A 80 6.51 -7.88 -6.57
CA LEU A 80 7.36 -7.36 -7.63
C LEU A 80 7.87 -8.48 -8.55
N SER A 81 8.07 -8.16 -9.82
CA SER A 81 8.77 -9.06 -10.77
C SER A 81 10.30 -8.98 -10.66
N GLN A 82 10.83 -7.92 -10.04
CA GLN A 82 12.25 -7.64 -9.92
C GLN A 82 12.66 -7.55 -8.46
N THR A 83 13.93 -7.88 -8.20
CA THR A 83 14.49 -7.76 -6.85
C THR A 83 14.76 -6.30 -6.49
N LEU A 84 14.41 -5.96 -5.26
CA LEU A 84 14.73 -4.70 -4.61
C LEU A 84 16.23 -4.65 -4.33
N THR A 85 16.75 -3.44 -4.39
CA THR A 85 18.16 -3.12 -4.16
C THR A 85 18.23 -1.96 -3.20
N ALA A 86 19.36 -1.79 -2.51
CA ALA A 86 19.50 -0.69 -1.55
C ALA A 86 19.28 0.68 -2.20
N GLY A 87 18.69 1.61 -1.45
CA GLY A 87 18.44 3.00 -1.88
C GLY A 87 17.09 3.53 -1.42
N ASP A 88 16.73 4.70 -1.96
CA ASP A 88 15.53 5.43 -1.57
C ASP A 88 14.34 5.11 -2.49
N TYR A 89 13.20 4.92 -1.85
CA TYR A 89 11.96 4.49 -2.45
C TYR A 89 10.80 5.41 -2.08
N TYR A 90 9.78 5.35 -2.91
CA TYR A 90 8.54 6.07 -2.80
C TYR A 90 7.37 5.09 -2.87
N VAL A 91 6.37 5.29 -2.02
CA VAL A 91 5.08 4.61 -2.13
C VAL A 91 3.95 5.62 -1.98
N SER A 92 2.88 5.44 -2.76
CA SER A 92 1.64 6.21 -2.65
C SER A 92 0.44 5.29 -2.77
N PHE A 93 -0.58 5.59 -1.96
CA PHE A 93 -1.88 4.95 -1.98
C PHE A 93 -2.94 6.06 -2.16
N ILE A 94 -3.79 5.90 -3.17
CA ILE A 94 -4.87 6.82 -3.49
C ILE A 94 -6.16 6.04 -3.50
N THR A 95 -7.11 6.38 -2.62
CA THR A 95 -8.43 5.72 -2.60
C THR A 95 -9.21 6.00 -3.87
N HIS A 96 -10.22 5.18 -4.17
CA HIS A 96 -11.11 5.36 -5.32
C HIS A 96 -11.73 6.76 -5.45
N ASN A 97 -11.87 7.50 -4.34
CA ASN A 97 -12.39 8.87 -4.30
C ASN A 97 -11.29 9.96 -4.27
N GLY A 98 -10.03 9.60 -4.53
CA GLY A 98 -8.93 10.55 -4.74
C GLY A 98 -8.21 11.04 -3.48
N ILE A 99 -8.54 10.53 -2.29
CA ILE A 99 -7.74 10.85 -1.09
C ILE A 99 -6.38 10.19 -1.29
N LYS A 100 -5.30 10.93 -1.07
CA LYS A 100 -3.92 10.45 -1.28
C LYS A 100 -3.15 10.41 0.04
N SER A 101 -2.32 9.39 0.22
CA SER A 101 -1.22 9.39 1.18
C SER A 101 0.02 8.79 0.55
N GLU A 102 1.19 9.36 0.86
CA GLU A 102 2.47 8.92 0.33
C GLU A 102 3.55 8.85 1.41
N LYS A 103 4.62 8.10 1.15
CA LYS A 103 5.76 7.99 2.06
C LYS A 103 7.04 7.70 1.30
N PHE A 104 8.13 8.34 1.73
CA PHE A 104 9.49 7.99 1.34
C PHE A 104 10.10 7.08 2.40
N PHE A 105 10.88 6.10 1.96
CA PHE A 105 11.62 5.19 2.84
C PHE A 105 12.87 4.66 2.13
N SER A 106 13.82 4.13 2.89
CA SER A 106 15.06 3.57 2.34
C SER A 106 15.13 2.08 2.62
N ILE A 107 15.64 1.33 1.65
CA ILE A 107 15.99 -0.08 1.81
C ILE A 107 17.49 -0.13 2.08
N GLY A 108 17.86 -0.66 3.26
CA GLY A 108 19.25 -0.88 3.67
C GLY A 108 19.86 -2.14 3.06
N ARG A 109 21.18 -2.29 3.20
CA ARG A 109 21.88 -3.55 2.95
C ARG A 109 21.59 -4.59 4.03
#